data_AF-A0A7W4P064-F1
#
_entry.id   AF-A0A7W4P064-F1
#
_cell.length_a   1.000
_cell.length_b   1.000
_cell.length_c   1.000
_cell.angle_alpha   90.00
_cell.angle_beta   90.00
_cell.angle_gamma   90.00
#
_symmetry.space_group_name_H-M   'P 1'
#
loop_
_entity.id
_entity.type
_entity.pdbx_description
1 polymer ?
#
loop_
_entity_poly.entity_id
_entity_poly.type
_entity_poly.pdbx_seq_one_letter_code
_entity_poly.pdbx_strand_id
1 'polypeptide(L)'
;MNDHIAALEHFFDRTFYLRSYPDVAELRIDPLEHYCATGWREGRNPSISFDTGFYLQRNPDVAKAGINPLHHYVFAGRHEGRKAIPPLRDMRARVQNSFRAKLDINPAPTIPDEGVLSAGRLSSLLQAGFLDGPTILSVSHDDYRKNVGGVQKLISVEQATCSEHSWNYLHLSPACPRLGLAGQVPGLPVALSVCLNGTRLGNATPASLIQALVHARPKGHPVHAVIHHLMGHAPEDIGDIIQAVCHDRIIVWTHDFFTLCSSVQLLRNDTVYCHAPPSHSMACGICSHGEDRPAFLARIEAFFTRFTPCVMAPSEAALALWLKHASFSHAIALARPLGRLLLSDSHIPFETGITGRPIRIAFLGQRAYPKGWPVFQNLAQHFQNDPRYEFHHIGLAHSVPAAGHIIYTQVNIAPDGPDAMIRAVVARNIDVVVNWSLWPETFCYAAYEALAGGAFLLAPDGEGNVPVLLRRSAPGQGLLLESEDELVALLATGKLSNILKLSSRQRGYLLAEEGSIAWLRDQREQEMTSRSELLSEVQDD
;
A
#
# COMPACT_ATOMS: atom_id res chain seq x y z
N MET A 1 12.91 -30.38 34.83
CA MET A 1 13.75 -29.16 34.70
C MET A 1 14.02 -28.80 33.24
N ASN A 2 14.13 -29.77 32.31
CA ASN A 2 14.39 -29.52 30.88
C ASN A 2 13.21 -28.91 30.07
N ASP A 3 11.95 -29.19 30.42
CA ASP A 3 10.81 -28.68 29.63
C ASP A 3 10.63 -27.15 29.70
N HIS A 4 11.00 -26.52 30.82
CA HIS A 4 10.88 -25.07 30.97
C HIS A 4 11.90 -24.30 30.15
N ILE A 5 13.10 -24.84 29.94
CA ILE A 5 14.15 -24.21 29.12
C ILE A 5 13.81 -24.34 27.64
N ALA A 6 13.28 -25.50 27.21
CA ALA A 6 12.84 -25.71 25.83
C ALA A 6 11.78 -24.69 25.37
N ALA A 7 10.88 -24.25 26.26
CA ALA A 7 9.90 -23.22 25.96
C ALA A 7 10.54 -21.82 25.72
N LEU A 8 11.68 -21.54 26.37
CA LEU A 8 12.39 -20.26 26.21
C LEU A 8 13.18 -20.19 24.90
N GLU A 9 13.54 -21.34 24.32
CA GLU A 9 14.28 -21.46 23.06
C GLU A 9 13.62 -20.65 21.92
N HIS A 10 12.29 -20.60 21.87
CA HIS A 10 11.54 -19.86 20.85
C HIS A 10 11.61 -18.33 21.00
N PHE A 11 11.98 -17.85 22.19
CA PHE A 11 12.09 -16.42 22.52
C PHE A 11 13.54 -15.97 22.70
N PHE A 12 14.49 -16.89 22.51
CA PHE A 12 15.92 -16.67 22.63
C PHE A 12 16.58 -16.70 21.24
N ASP A 13 17.34 -15.67 20.91
CA ASP A 13 18.08 -15.61 19.64
C ASP A 13 19.57 -15.87 19.90
N ARG A 14 20.00 -17.11 19.66
CA ARG A 14 21.40 -17.55 19.86
C ARG A 14 22.40 -16.71 19.09
N THR A 15 22.07 -16.40 17.83
CA THR A 15 22.95 -15.63 16.94
C THR A 15 23.08 -14.20 17.44
N PHE A 16 21.97 -13.57 17.81
CA PHE A 16 21.96 -12.25 18.43
C PHE A 16 22.75 -12.24 19.73
N TYR A 17 22.55 -13.24 20.60
CA TYR A 17 23.15 -13.29 21.92
C TYR A 17 24.67 -13.40 21.83
N LEU A 18 25.19 -14.36 21.06
CA LEU A 18 26.64 -14.54 20.88
C LEU A 18 27.30 -13.35 20.17
N ARG A 19 26.59 -12.70 19.24
CA ARG A 19 27.08 -11.48 18.59
C ARG A 19 27.12 -10.28 19.53
N SER A 20 26.13 -10.17 20.41
CA SER A 20 26.01 -9.05 21.37
C SER A 20 26.93 -9.24 22.58
N TYR A 21 27.31 -10.48 22.87
CA TYR A 21 28.08 -10.89 24.03
C TYR A 21 29.27 -11.79 23.63
N PRO A 22 30.33 -11.21 23.05
CA PRO A 22 31.50 -11.98 22.60
C PRO A 22 32.18 -12.79 23.70
N ASP A 23 32.14 -12.30 24.94
CA ASP A 23 32.64 -13.00 26.12
C ASP A 23 31.95 -14.34 26.36
N VAL A 24 30.65 -14.45 26.05
CA VAL A 24 29.92 -15.74 26.12
C VAL A 24 30.33 -16.66 24.97
N ALA A 25 30.60 -16.09 23.79
CA ALA A 25 31.08 -16.86 22.65
C ALA A 25 32.45 -17.48 22.91
N GLU A 26 33.33 -16.77 23.60
CA GLU A 26 34.65 -17.26 24.01
C GLU A 26 34.58 -18.40 25.03
N LEU A 27 33.59 -18.38 25.92
CA LEU A 27 33.38 -19.41 26.94
C LEU A 27 32.91 -20.77 26.38
N ARG A 28 32.43 -20.80 25.12
CA ARG A 28 31.91 -22.01 24.44
C ARG A 28 30.84 -22.77 25.25
N ILE A 29 30.11 -22.07 26.09
CA ILE A 29 28.94 -22.57 26.82
C ILE A 29 27.67 -22.39 25.99
N ASP A 30 26.63 -23.18 26.27
CA ASP A 30 25.34 -22.98 25.63
C ASP A 30 24.78 -21.59 25.97
N PRO A 31 24.48 -20.74 24.97
CA PRO A 31 24.07 -19.36 25.23
C PRO A 31 22.72 -19.25 25.94
N LEU A 32 21.79 -20.19 25.73
CA LEU A 32 20.50 -20.20 26.42
C LEU A 32 20.69 -20.65 27.87
N GLU A 33 21.52 -21.67 28.12
CA GLU A 33 21.87 -22.07 29.48
C GLU A 33 22.57 -20.94 30.23
N HIS A 34 23.54 -20.27 29.60
CA HIS A 34 24.19 -19.09 30.18
C HIS A 34 23.18 -18.01 30.53
N TYR A 35 22.29 -17.67 29.59
CA TYR A 35 21.27 -16.67 29.85
C TYR A 35 20.37 -17.06 31.04
N CYS A 36 19.91 -18.31 31.09
CA CYS A 36 19.05 -18.82 32.15
C CYS A 36 19.75 -18.84 33.52
N ALA A 37 21.03 -19.21 33.55
CA ALA A 37 21.82 -19.35 34.76
C ALA A 37 22.25 -18.00 35.35
N THR A 38 22.80 -17.10 34.52
CA THR A 38 23.43 -15.86 35.00
C THR A 38 23.16 -14.64 34.11
N GLY A 39 23.03 -14.82 32.79
CA GLY A 39 22.95 -13.70 31.85
C GLY A 39 21.79 -12.73 32.10
N TRP A 40 20.62 -13.22 32.55
CA TRP A 40 19.50 -12.33 32.90
C TRP A 40 19.78 -11.47 34.15
N ARG A 41 20.59 -11.96 35.11
CA ARG A 41 21.01 -11.19 36.29
C ARG A 41 22.04 -10.13 35.96
N GLU A 42 22.82 -10.38 34.91
CA GLU A 42 23.77 -9.44 34.32
C GLU A 42 23.09 -8.39 33.43
N GLY A 43 21.76 -8.45 33.30
CA GLY A 43 20.99 -7.51 32.46
C GLY A 43 21.15 -7.74 30.96
N ARG A 44 21.66 -8.91 30.53
CA ARG A 44 21.81 -9.24 29.12
C ARG A 44 20.46 -9.47 28.46
N ASN A 45 20.33 -9.10 27.19
CA ASN A 45 19.12 -9.26 26.41
C ASN A 45 19.17 -10.59 25.65
N PRO A 46 18.17 -11.47 25.78
CA PRO A 46 18.17 -12.77 25.12
C PRO A 46 17.88 -12.69 23.61
N SER A 47 17.30 -11.59 23.15
CA SER A 47 16.95 -11.36 21.75
C SER A 47 16.74 -9.86 21.48
N ILE A 48 16.54 -9.49 20.21
CA ILE A 48 16.18 -8.11 19.84
C ILE A 48 14.75 -7.73 20.31
N SER A 49 13.89 -8.73 20.51
CA SER A 49 12.49 -8.59 20.88
C SER A 49 12.24 -8.67 22.39
N PHE A 50 13.29 -8.75 23.20
CA PHE A 50 13.20 -8.75 24.66
C PHE A 50 14.32 -7.96 25.32
N ASP A 51 13.95 -7.02 26.18
CA ASP A 51 14.85 -6.15 26.93
C ASP A 51 14.74 -6.48 28.43
N THR A 52 15.73 -7.21 28.94
CA THR A 52 15.77 -7.74 30.31
C THR A 52 15.73 -6.62 31.34
N GLY A 53 16.53 -5.57 31.13
CA GLY A 53 16.60 -4.43 32.04
C GLY A 53 15.28 -3.66 32.10
N PHE A 54 14.70 -3.37 30.93
CA PHE A 54 13.38 -2.75 30.85
C PHE A 54 12.29 -3.61 31.49
N TYR A 55 12.29 -4.91 31.21
CA TYR A 55 11.27 -5.80 31.73
C TYR A 55 11.29 -5.84 33.26
N LEU A 56 12.46 -5.99 33.87
CA LEU A 56 12.60 -5.96 35.33
C LEU A 56 12.27 -4.59 35.92
N GLN A 57 12.65 -3.50 35.26
CA GLN A 57 12.32 -2.14 35.70
C GLN A 57 10.81 -1.90 35.70
N ARG A 58 10.10 -2.36 34.66
CA ARG A 58 8.65 -2.14 34.51
C ARG A 58 7.81 -3.09 35.34
N ASN A 59 8.40 -4.20 35.79
CA ASN A 59 7.76 -5.28 36.55
C ASN A 59 8.50 -5.53 37.89
N PRO A 60 8.33 -4.62 38.88
CA PRO A 60 9.06 -4.71 40.15
C PRO A 60 8.74 -5.96 40.97
N ASP A 61 7.56 -6.55 40.77
CA ASP A 61 7.14 -7.82 41.34
C ASP A 61 8.02 -8.98 40.85
N VAL A 62 8.32 -9.04 39.56
CA VAL A 62 9.21 -10.04 38.95
C VAL A 62 10.65 -9.86 39.45
N ALA A 63 11.10 -8.59 39.51
CA ALA A 63 12.42 -8.25 40.00
C ALA A 63 12.61 -8.64 41.48
N LYS A 64 11.64 -8.30 42.34
CA LYS A 64 11.67 -8.65 43.78
C LYS A 64 11.61 -10.16 44.00
N ALA A 65 10.85 -10.88 43.19
CA ALA A 65 10.75 -12.33 43.26
C ALA A 65 12.01 -13.05 42.75
N GLY A 66 12.96 -12.34 42.12
CA GLY A 66 14.18 -12.93 41.57
C GLY A 66 13.91 -13.95 40.47
N ILE A 67 12.79 -13.80 39.75
CA ILE A 67 12.37 -14.70 38.66
C ILE A 67 13.07 -14.25 37.37
N ASN A 68 13.53 -15.22 36.57
CA ASN A 68 14.07 -14.93 35.24
C ASN A 68 13.00 -14.18 34.41
N PRO A 69 13.31 -12.97 33.90
CA PRO A 69 12.32 -12.11 33.23
C PRO A 69 11.80 -12.71 31.93
N LEU A 70 12.64 -13.40 31.14
CA LEU A 70 12.18 -14.07 29.92
C LEU A 70 11.24 -15.22 30.28
N HIS A 71 11.57 -15.99 31.32
CA HIS A 71 10.69 -17.04 31.83
C HIS A 71 9.35 -16.47 32.29
N HIS A 72 9.36 -15.42 33.12
CA HIS A 72 8.13 -14.78 33.55
C HIS A 72 7.30 -14.29 32.37
N TYR A 73 7.93 -13.61 31.40
CA TYR A 73 7.23 -13.10 30.24
C TYR A 73 6.56 -14.20 29.42
N VAL A 74 7.29 -15.30 29.15
CA VAL A 74 6.79 -16.43 28.36
C VAL A 74 5.61 -17.12 29.05
N PHE A 75 5.68 -17.32 30.38
CA PHE A 75 4.68 -18.13 31.09
C PHE A 75 3.52 -17.34 31.71
N ALA A 76 3.67 -16.03 31.93
CA ALA A 76 2.65 -15.21 32.56
C ALA A 76 2.56 -13.81 31.94
N GLY A 77 3.69 -13.09 31.94
CA GLY A 77 3.67 -11.65 31.71
C GLY A 77 3.17 -11.22 30.33
N ARG A 78 3.33 -12.05 29.30
CA ARG A 78 2.75 -11.78 27.98
C ARG A 78 1.22 -11.82 28.00
N HIS A 79 0.64 -12.80 28.67
CA HIS A 79 -0.82 -12.92 28.83
C HIS A 79 -1.39 -11.80 29.71
N GLU A 80 -0.57 -11.24 30.60
CA GLU A 80 -0.89 -10.06 31.41
C GLU A 80 -0.69 -8.73 30.65
N GLY A 81 -0.29 -8.77 29.38
CA GLY A 81 -0.08 -7.57 28.55
C GLY A 81 1.20 -6.78 28.87
N ARG A 82 2.13 -7.34 29.65
CA ARG A 82 3.41 -6.69 29.98
C ARG A 82 4.28 -6.65 28.74
N LYS A 83 4.86 -5.49 28.43
CA LYS A 83 5.71 -5.33 27.24
C LYS A 83 7.13 -5.85 27.49
N ALA A 84 7.69 -6.53 26.48
CA ALA A 84 9.03 -7.10 26.51
C ALA A 84 10.15 -6.09 26.22
N ILE A 85 9.83 -4.99 25.52
CA ILE A 85 10.78 -3.96 25.12
C ILE A 85 10.22 -2.57 25.39
N PRO A 86 11.07 -1.55 25.61
CA PRO A 86 10.61 -0.18 25.74
C PRO A 86 9.79 0.24 24.51
N PRO A 87 8.61 0.87 24.68
CA PRO A 87 7.81 1.36 23.56
C PRO A 87 8.62 2.28 22.64
N LEU A 88 9.51 3.08 23.23
CA LEU A 88 10.39 3.99 22.49
C LEU A 88 11.48 3.26 21.71
N ARG A 89 11.92 2.07 22.11
CA ARG A 89 12.93 1.29 21.37
C ARG A 89 12.34 0.67 20.11
N ASP A 90 11.13 0.11 20.21
CA ASP A 90 10.36 -0.37 19.05
C ASP A 90 10.05 0.80 18.10
N MET A 91 9.50 1.89 18.65
CA MET A 91 9.20 3.09 17.87
C MET A 91 10.47 3.68 17.22
N ARG A 92 11.61 3.73 17.93
CA ARG A 92 12.87 4.21 17.36
C ARG A 92 13.38 3.31 16.24
N ALA A 93 13.29 1.99 16.38
CA ALA A 93 13.67 1.06 15.31
C ALA A 93 12.75 1.21 14.09
N ARG A 94 11.44 1.32 14.31
CA ARG A 94 10.43 1.60 13.29
C ARG A 94 10.71 2.90 12.54
N VAL A 95 10.96 3.98 13.28
CA VAL A 95 11.32 5.30 12.74
C VAL A 95 12.64 5.23 11.95
N GLN A 96 13.69 4.62 12.51
CA GLN A 96 15.00 4.48 11.84
C GLN A 96 14.91 3.67 10.55
N ASN A 97 14.14 2.58 10.53
CA ASN A 97 13.95 1.76 9.34
C ASN A 97 13.15 2.49 8.27
N SER A 98 12.14 3.27 8.67
CA SER A 98 11.42 4.14 7.75
C SER A 98 12.32 5.21 7.12
N PHE A 99 13.14 5.89 7.93
CA PHE A 99 14.10 6.89 7.44
C PHE A 99 15.12 6.30 6.47
N ARG A 100 15.67 5.11 6.75
CA ARG A 100 16.59 4.41 5.84
C ARG A 100 15.94 4.11 4.50
N ALA A 101 14.71 3.58 4.52
CA ALA A 101 13.96 3.33 3.29
C ALA A 101 13.76 4.61 2.46
N LYS A 102 13.57 5.78 3.08
CA LYS A 102 13.46 7.06 2.35
C LYS A 102 14.78 7.53 1.74
N LEU A 103 15.90 7.35 2.43
CA LEU A 103 17.22 7.79 1.97
C LEU A 103 17.73 6.95 0.78
N ASP A 104 17.44 5.65 0.76
CA ASP A 104 17.88 4.75 -0.31
C ASP A 104 17.11 4.94 -1.63
N ILE A 105 15.96 5.62 -1.61
CA ILE A 105 15.02 5.69 -2.74
C ILE A 105 15.06 7.04 -3.49
N ASN A 106 15.61 8.11 -2.91
CA ASN A 106 15.36 9.45 -3.41
C ASN A 106 16.64 10.23 -3.78
N PRO A 107 17.16 10.09 -5.02
CA PRO A 107 18.09 11.09 -5.53
C PRO A 107 17.43 12.47 -5.55
N ALA A 108 18.23 13.54 -5.44
CA ALA A 108 17.72 14.90 -5.56
C ALA A 108 16.91 15.04 -6.88
N PRO A 109 15.80 15.80 -6.89
CA PRO A 109 14.98 15.94 -8.09
C PRO A 109 15.82 16.54 -9.21
N THR A 110 16.12 15.76 -10.26
CA THR A 110 16.83 16.24 -11.45
C THR A 110 15.86 16.38 -12.61
N ILE A 111 16.18 17.30 -13.52
CA ILE A 111 15.54 17.34 -14.84
C ILE A 111 16.31 16.34 -15.72
N PRO A 112 15.63 15.48 -16.50
CA PRO A 112 16.31 14.66 -17.48
C PRO A 112 17.12 15.52 -18.46
N ASP A 113 18.32 15.05 -18.85
CA ASP A 113 19.26 15.76 -19.74
C ASP A 113 18.66 16.14 -21.11
N GLU A 114 17.54 15.51 -21.46
CA GLU A 114 16.75 15.71 -22.68
C GLU A 114 16.19 17.14 -22.84
N GLY A 115 16.17 17.93 -21.76
CA GLY A 115 15.61 19.28 -21.76
C GLY A 115 14.09 19.34 -21.92
N VAL A 116 13.59 20.52 -22.33
CA VAL A 116 12.16 20.82 -22.48
C VAL A 116 11.88 21.23 -23.93
N LEU A 117 10.80 20.70 -24.50
CA LEU A 117 10.32 21.03 -25.84
C LEU A 117 9.72 22.45 -25.91
N SER A 118 9.99 23.13 -27.03
CA SER A 118 9.28 24.38 -27.37
C SER A 118 7.81 24.11 -27.70
N ALA A 119 6.95 25.11 -27.49
CA ALA A 119 5.51 24.99 -27.79
C ALA A 119 5.24 24.61 -29.25
N GLY A 120 6.00 25.17 -30.20
CA GLY A 120 5.86 24.84 -31.62
C GLY A 120 6.19 23.38 -31.93
N ARG A 121 7.32 22.87 -31.40
CA ARG A 121 7.69 21.46 -31.61
C ARG A 121 6.69 20.51 -30.97
N LEU A 122 6.24 20.82 -29.75
CA LEU A 122 5.23 20.04 -29.05
C LEU A 122 3.89 20.05 -29.81
N SER A 123 3.47 21.20 -30.33
CA SER A 123 2.24 21.33 -31.13
C SER A 123 2.29 20.43 -32.37
N SER A 124 3.42 20.40 -33.10
CA SER A 124 3.56 19.54 -34.27
C SER A 124 3.50 18.05 -33.92
N LEU A 125 4.12 17.65 -32.80
CA LEU A 125 4.08 16.26 -32.33
C LEU A 125 2.68 15.84 -31.89
N LEU A 126 1.97 16.73 -31.19
CA LEU A 126 0.59 16.51 -30.77
C LEU A 126 -0.35 16.39 -31.98
N GLN A 127 -0.25 17.31 -32.95
CA GLN A 127 -1.06 17.27 -34.18
C GLN A 127 -0.87 15.98 -34.98
N ALA A 128 0.36 15.45 -35.00
CA ALA A 128 0.64 14.20 -35.69
C ALA A 128 0.12 12.95 -34.95
N GLY A 129 -0.09 13.04 -33.63
CA GLY A 129 -0.49 11.90 -32.80
C GLY A 129 -1.96 11.88 -32.38
N PHE A 130 -2.66 13.02 -32.41
CA PHE A 130 -4.07 13.09 -32.05
C PHE A 130 -4.95 12.40 -33.10
N LEU A 131 -5.90 11.61 -32.61
CA LEU A 131 -7.01 11.03 -33.36
C LEU A 131 -8.19 12.01 -33.38
N ASP A 132 -9.08 11.86 -34.36
CA ASP A 132 -10.34 12.62 -34.42
C ASP A 132 -11.37 12.03 -33.44
N GLY A 133 -11.20 12.32 -32.14
CA GLY A 133 -12.04 11.77 -31.08
C GLY A 133 -11.88 12.47 -29.73
N PRO A 134 -12.72 12.09 -28.73
CA PRO A 134 -12.64 12.58 -27.36
C PRO A 134 -11.23 12.45 -26.79
N THR A 135 -10.86 13.33 -25.88
CA THR A 135 -9.54 13.32 -25.24
C THR A 135 -9.65 13.19 -23.73
N ILE A 136 -8.86 12.29 -23.17
CA ILE A 136 -8.58 12.19 -21.75
C ILE A 136 -7.27 12.89 -21.46
N LEU A 137 -7.32 13.94 -20.65
CA LEU A 137 -6.17 14.54 -20.00
C LEU A 137 -5.94 13.82 -18.67
N SER A 138 -5.01 12.87 -18.65
CA SER A 138 -4.67 12.05 -17.47
C SER A 138 -3.46 12.62 -16.74
N VAL A 139 -3.50 12.72 -15.41
CA VAL A 139 -2.40 13.20 -14.56
C VAL A 139 -2.08 12.18 -13.47
N SER A 140 -0.82 11.74 -13.37
CA SER A 140 -0.35 10.84 -12.30
C SER A 140 1.01 11.25 -11.75
N HIS A 141 1.49 10.58 -10.71
CA HIS A 141 2.75 10.91 -10.03
C HIS A 141 4.01 10.39 -10.73
N ASP A 142 3.87 9.58 -11.79
CA ASP A 142 4.98 8.95 -12.48
C ASP A 142 4.62 8.46 -13.90
N ASP A 143 5.60 7.97 -14.65
CA ASP A 143 5.38 7.36 -15.96
C ASP A 143 4.90 5.91 -15.80
N TYR A 144 3.61 5.69 -16.03
CA TYR A 144 2.95 4.38 -15.88
C TYR A 144 3.54 3.27 -16.75
N ARG A 145 4.33 3.63 -17.77
CA ARG A 145 5.00 2.67 -18.67
C ARG A 145 6.33 2.18 -18.12
N LYS A 146 6.91 2.90 -17.16
CA LYS A 146 8.20 2.58 -16.54
C LYS A 146 8.03 1.90 -15.19
N ASN A 147 6.96 2.26 -14.46
CA ASN A 147 6.69 1.78 -13.11
C ASN A 147 5.48 0.85 -13.09
N VAL A 148 5.48 -0.11 -12.15
CA VAL A 148 4.38 -1.07 -11.98
C VAL A 148 3.81 -0.92 -10.57
N GLY A 149 2.51 -0.64 -10.50
CA GLY A 149 1.76 -0.47 -9.26
C GLY A 149 0.25 -0.44 -9.53
N GLY A 150 -0.56 -0.33 -8.47
CA GLY A 150 -2.02 -0.34 -8.60
C GLY A 150 -2.54 0.81 -9.47
N VAL A 151 -2.00 2.01 -9.28
CA VAL A 151 -2.38 3.20 -10.07
C VAL A 151 -1.95 3.05 -11.52
N GLN A 152 -0.72 2.58 -11.76
CA GLN A 152 -0.19 2.39 -13.11
C GLN A 152 -0.96 1.30 -13.87
N LYS A 153 -1.42 0.25 -13.18
CA LYS A 153 -2.29 -0.79 -13.75
C LYS A 153 -3.61 -0.19 -14.25
N LEU A 154 -4.27 0.65 -13.45
CA LEU A 154 -5.48 1.34 -13.88
C LEU A 154 -5.22 2.25 -15.09
N ILE A 155 -4.19 3.10 -15.04
CA ILE A 155 -3.86 4.03 -16.14
C ILE A 155 -3.58 3.25 -17.44
N SER A 156 -2.90 2.11 -17.35
CA SER A 156 -2.62 1.24 -18.49
C SER A 156 -3.90 0.70 -19.12
N VAL A 157 -4.85 0.25 -18.28
CA VAL A 157 -6.17 -0.22 -18.74
C VAL A 157 -6.95 0.92 -19.38
N GLU A 158 -7.02 2.09 -18.74
CA GLU A 158 -7.74 3.24 -19.28
C GLU A 158 -7.18 3.72 -20.63
N GLN A 159 -5.86 3.73 -20.79
CA GLN A 159 -5.24 4.05 -22.06
C GLN A 159 -5.57 3.02 -23.14
N ALA A 160 -5.53 1.72 -22.82
CA ALA A 160 -5.90 0.66 -23.75
C ALA A 160 -7.37 0.78 -24.18
N THR A 161 -8.29 0.99 -23.23
CA THR A 161 -9.71 1.23 -23.50
C THR A 161 -9.92 2.47 -24.38
N CYS A 162 -9.17 3.56 -24.16
CA CYS A 162 -9.26 4.72 -25.04
C CYS A 162 -8.84 4.36 -26.47
N SER A 163 -7.75 3.60 -26.65
CA SER A 163 -7.31 3.15 -27.97
C SER A 163 -8.35 2.28 -28.68
N GLU A 164 -9.02 1.38 -27.96
CA GLU A 164 -10.11 0.53 -28.49
C GLU A 164 -11.29 1.37 -29.01
N HIS A 165 -11.57 2.51 -28.37
CA HIS A 165 -12.67 3.40 -28.72
C HIS A 165 -12.27 4.61 -29.59
N SER A 166 -11.04 4.64 -30.12
CA SER A 166 -10.51 5.78 -30.88
C SER A 166 -10.54 7.11 -30.10
N TRP A 167 -10.42 7.05 -28.78
CA TRP A 167 -10.21 8.21 -27.92
C TRP A 167 -8.72 8.47 -27.76
N ASN A 168 -8.39 9.74 -27.53
CA ASN A 168 -7.05 10.17 -27.21
C ASN A 168 -6.78 10.06 -25.71
N TYR A 169 -5.60 9.55 -25.35
CA TYR A 169 -5.13 9.50 -23.97
C TYR A 169 -3.84 10.32 -23.85
N LEU A 170 -3.98 11.57 -23.41
CA LEU A 170 -2.88 12.48 -23.12
C LEU A 170 -2.51 12.38 -21.64
N HIS A 171 -1.42 11.70 -21.34
CA HIS A 171 -0.94 11.47 -19.98
C HIS A 171 0.21 12.42 -19.63
N LEU A 172 0.13 12.99 -18.43
CA LEU A 172 1.09 13.88 -17.83
C LEU A 172 1.63 13.29 -16.52
N SER A 173 2.95 13.27 -16.40
CA SER A 173 3.63 12.93 -15.14
C SER A 173 4.77 13.91 -14.85
N PRO A 174 5.26 13.99 -13.59
CA PRO A 174 6.38 14.88 -13.27
C PRO A 174 7.62 14.40 -14.01
N ALA A 175 8.23 15.27 -14.83
CA ALA A 175 9.55 15.00 -15.39
C ALA A 175 10.64 15.03 -14.30
N CYS A 176 10.34 15.69 -13.18
CA CYS A 176 11.18 15.81 -12.00
C CYS A 176 10.42 15.28 -10.78
N PRO A 177 10.48 13.97 -10.46
CA PRO A 177 9.71 13.34 -9.39
C PRO A 177 10.01 13.93 -8.01
N ARG A 178 8.97 14.09 -7.17
CA ARG A 178 9.07 14.62 -5.79
C ARG A 178 8.03 13.94 -4.89
N LEU A 179 8.31 13.81 -3.59
CA LEU A 179 7.41 13.18 -2.60
C LEU A 179 6.32 14.11 -2.03
N GLY A 180 6.05 15.24 -2.69
CA GLY A 180 5.07 16.25 -2.27
C GLY A 180 4.60 17.08 -3.46
N LEU A 181 3.92 18.20 -3.22
CA LEU A 181 3.53 19.12 -4.29
C LEU A 181 4.76 19.87 -4.83
N ALA A 182 4.81 20.11 -6.13
CA ALA A 182 5.80 21.01 -6.71
C ALA A 182 5.48 22.48 -6.36
N GLY A 183 6.44 23.37 -6.58
CA GLY A 183 6.30 24.80 -6.28
C GLY A 183 6.40 25.19 -4.79
N GLN A 184 6.60 24.23 -3.87
CA GLN A 184 6.84 24.55 -2.45
C GLN A 184 8.26 25.07 -2.17
N VAL A 185 9.24 24.63 -2.96
CA VAL A 185 10.65 25.03 -2.81
C VAL A 185 11.03 25.95 -3.99
N PRO A 186 11.38 27.23 -3.71
CA PRO A 186 11.85 28.16 -4.74
C PRO A 186 13.07 27.61 -5.52
N GLY A 187 13.09 27.79 -6.84
CA GLY A 187 14.26 27.50 -7.69
C GLY A 187 14.27 26.13 -8.38
N LEU A 188 13.36 25.21 -8.06
CA LEU A 188 13.24 23.94 -8.78
C LEU A 188 12.16 24.02 -9.88
N PRO A 189 12.52 23.84 -11.17
CA PRO A 189 11.57 24.00 -12.27
C PRO A 189 10.47 22.94 -12.26
N VAL A 190 9.27 23.32 -12.68
CA VAL A 190 8.13 22.42 -12.91
C VAL A 190 8.16 22.01 -14.38
N ALA A 191 8.37 20.73 -14.63
CA ALA A 191 8.36 20.15 -15.97
C ALA A 191 7.54 18.86 -15.96
N LEU A 192 6.81 18.65 -17.05
CA LEU A 192 5.88 17.54 -17.25
C LEU A 192 6.43 16.63 -18.34
N SER A 193 6.49 15.33 -18.11
CA SER A 193 6.67 14.35 -19.18
C SER A 193 5.32 14.16 -19.88
N VAL A 194 5.29 14.37 -21.19
CA VAL A 194 4.09 14.31 -22.01
C VAL A 194 4.07 13.01 -22.80
N CYS A 195 2.99 12.25 -22.65
CA CYS A 195 2.73 11.00 -23.35
C CYS A 195 1.37 11.10 -24.07
N LEU A 196 1.31 10.75 -25.34
CA LEU A 196 0.06 10.71 -26.11
C LEU A 196 -0.13 9.31 -26.69
N ASN A 197 -1.27 8.69 -26.40
CA ASN A 197 -1.65 7.38 -26.93
C ASN A 197 -0.54 6.32 -26.70
N GLY A 198 0.03 6.31 -25.49
CA GLY A 198 1.13 5.42 -25.10
C GLY A 198 2.53 5.84 -25.58
N THR A 199 2.62 6.81 -26.50
CA THR A 199 3.90 7.27 -27.08
C THR A 199 4.43 8.50 -26.34
N ARG A 200 5.69 8.45 -25.88
CA ARG A 200 6.31 9.60 -25.21
C ARG A 200 6.65 10.66 -26.26
N LEU A 201 6.23 11.90 -26.02
CA LEU A 201 6.57 13.03 -26.90
C LEU A 201 7.82 13.77 -26.40
N GLY A 202 7.97 13.93 -25.09
CA GLY A 202 9.11 14.62 -24.46
C GLY A 202 8.67 15.37 -23.21
N ASN A 203 9.55 16.22 -22.66
CA ASN A 203 9.21 17.07 -21.51
C ASN A 203 8.70 18.45 -21.96
N ALA A 204 7.79 19.05 -21.21
CA ALA A 204 7.22 20.37 -21.45
C ALA A 204 7.11 21.17 -20.15
N THR A 205 7.17 22.50 -20.23
CA THR A 205 6.68 23.35 -19.14
C THR A 205 5.16 23.42 -19.20
N PRO A 206 4.46 23.72 -18.09
CA PRO A 206 3.01 23.99 -18.13
C PRO A 206 2.63 25.02 -19.20
N ALA A 207 3.38 26.13 -19.28
CA ALA A 207 3.13 27.18 -20.27
C ALA A 207 3.28 26.70 -21.73
N SER A 208 4.36 25.97 -22.05
CA SER A 208 4.57 25.47 -23.41
C SER A 208 3.56 24.37 -23.78
N LEU A 209 3.11 23.58 -22.81
CA LEU A 209 2.06 22.58 -22.99
C LEU A 209 0.70 23.23 -23.27
N ILE A 210 0.29 24.23 -22.49
CA ILE A 210 -0.95 24.99 -22.71
C ILE A 210 -0.97 25.58 -24.13
N GLN A 211 0.11 26.29 -24.49
CA GLN A 211 0.23 26.88 -25.82
C GLN A 211 0.12 25.83 -26.93
N ALA A 212 0.75 24.67 -26.77
CA ALA A 212 0.68 23.60 -27.76
C ALA A 212 -0.71 22.98 -27.87
N LEU A 213 -1.37 22.67 -26.73
CA LEU A 213 -2.67 21.99 -26.72
C LEU A 213 -3.80 22.86 -27.28
N VAL A 214 -3.79 24.17 -27.03
CA VAL A 214 -4.79 25.10 -27.58
C VAL A 214 -4.83 25.04 -29.11
N HIS A 215 -3.68 24.80 -29.76
CA HIS A 215 -3.57 24.73 -31.21
C HIS A 215 -3.73 23.31 -31.77
N ALA A 216 -3.28 22.30 -31.04
CA ALA A 216 -3.13 20.94 -31.55
C ALA A 216 -4.32 20.02 -31.29
N ARG A 217 -5.13 20.28 -30.26
CA ARG A 217 -6.21 19.35 -29.86
C ARG A 217 -7.29 19.19 -30.95
N PRO A 218 -7.93 18.02 -31.05
CA PRO A 218 -9.10 17.83 -31.90
C PRO A 218 -10.20 18.83 -31.54
N LYS A 219 -10.69 19.59 -32.53
CA LYS A 219 -11.80 20.54 -32.33
C LYS A 219 -13.12 19.79 -32.44
N GLY A 220 -14.11 20.18 -31.62
CA GLY A 220 -15.45 19.60 -31.65
C GLY A 220 -15.62 18.30 -30.85
N HIS A 221 -14.56 17.82 -30.19
CA HIS A 221 -14.61 16.65 -29.30
C HIS A 221 -14.41 17.06 -27.84
N PRO A 222 -15.09 16.39 -26.89
CA PRO A 222 -14.94 16.69 -25.47
C PRO A 222 -13.52 16.37 -24.99
N VAL A 223 -13.05 17.19 -24.06
CA VAL A 223 -11.82 16.93 -23.30
C VAL A 223 -12.23 16.77 -21.84
N HIS A 224 -12.00 15.57 -21.30
CA HIS A 224 -12.18 15.24 -19.89
C HIS A 224 -10.83 15.26 -19.18
N ALA A 225 -10.81 15.61 -17.90
CA ALA A 225 -9.63 15.52 -17.06
C ALA A 225 -9.77 14.39 -16.03
N VAL A 226 -8.76 13.53 -15.93
CA VAL A 226 -8.71 12.43 -14.95
C VAL A 226 -7.42 12.56 -14.14
N ILE A 227 -7.56 12.99 -12.89
CA ILE A 227 -6.46 13.24 -11.98
C ILE A 227 -6.28 12.01 -11.10
N HIS A 228 -5.34 11.15 -11.45
CA HIS A 228 -4.95 10.01 -10.61
C HIS A 228 -4.14 10.45 -9.41
N HIS A 229 -3.29 11.47 -9.56
CA HIS A 229 -2.44 11.94 -8.48
C HIS A 229 -1.85 13.33 -8.75
N LEU A 230 -1.60 14.11 -7.68
CA LEU A 230 -0.99 15.45 -7.77
C LEU A 230 0.45 15.53 -7.21
N MET A 231 0.99 14.45 -6.64
CA MET A 231 2.39 14.40 -6.21
C MET A 231 3.35 14.65 -7.37
N GLY A 232 4.34 15.49 -7.09
CA GLY A 232 5.29 16.01 -8.08
C GLY A 232 4.74 17.12 -8.96
N HIS A 233 3.46 17.50 -8.81
CA HIS A 233 2.82 18.57 -9.58
C HIS A 233 2.50 19.77 -8.69
N ALA A 234 2.40 20.94 -9.32
CA ALA A 234 1.75 22.11 -8.71
C ALA A 234 0.26 22.06 -9.09
N PRO A 235 -0.68 22.00 -8.13
CA PRO A 235 -2.12 21.97 -8.43
C PRO A 235 -2.57 23.19 -9.25
N GLU A 236 -1.88 24.32 -9.10
CA GLU A 236 -2.13 25.56 -9.84
C GLU A 236 -1.83 25.38 -11.33
N ASP A 237 -0.64 24.87 -11.66
CA ASP A 237 -0.22 24.61 -13.05
C ASP A 237 -1.13 23.58 -13.73
N ILE A 238 -1.47 22.50 -13.01
CA ILE A 238 -2.41 21.49 -13.51
C ILE A 238 -3.80 22.12 -13.71
N GLY A 239 -4.23 22.97 -12.78
CA GLY A 239 -5.48 23.72 -12.91
C GLY A 239 -5.51 24.64 -14.13
N ASP A 240 -4.40 25.31 -14.44
CA ASP A 240 -4.31 26.18 -15.61
C ASP A 240 -4.31 25.39 -16.92
N ILE A 241 -3.69 24.20 -16.95
CA ILE A 241 -3.81 23.28 -18.08
C ILE A 241 -5.26 22.83 -18.26
N ILE A 242 -5.91 22.36 -17.19
CA ILE A 242 -7.31 21.93 -17.23
C ILE A 242 -8.21 23.06 -17.71
N GLN A 243 -8.08 24.26 -17.15
CA GLN A 243 -8.91 25.40 -17.54
C GLN A 243 -8.70 25.83 -19.00
N ALA A 244 -7.49 25.65 -19.54
CA ALA A 244 -7.23 25.98 -20.94
C ALA A 244 -7.88 24.99 -21.92
N VAL A 245 -8.02 23.71 -21.54
CA VAL A 245 -8.40 22.66 -22.52
C VAL A 245 -9.59 21.77 -22.17
N CYS A 246 -9.83 21.51 -20.89
CA CYS A 246 -10.95 20.71 -20.41
C CYS A 246 -12.23 21.55 -20.49
N HIS A 247 -13.28 20.98 -21.08
CA HIS A 247 -14.58 21.64 -21.24
C HIS A 247 -15.74 20.68 -21.01
N ASP A 248 -15.46 19.60 -20.27
CA ASP A 248 -16.42 18.59 -19.88
C ASP A 248 -16.04 18.11 -18.45
N ARG A 249 -16.22 16.82 -18.13
CA ARG A 249 -16.01 16.26 -16.78
C ARG A 249 -14.56 16.30 -16.28
N ILE A 250 -14.42 16.59 -14.99
CA ILE A 250 -13.16 16.52 -14.22
C ILE A 250 -13.33 15.47 -13.11
N ILE A 251 -12.47 14.47 -13.11
CA ILE A 251 -12.45 13.37 -12.15
C ILE A 251 -11.17 13.44 -11.33
N VAL A 252 -11.26 13.28 -10.02
CA VAL A 252 -10.13 13.10 -9.12
C VAL A 252 -10.23 11.73 -8.45
N TRP A 253 -9.22 10.89 -8.66
CA TRP A 253 -9.11 9.62 -7.95
C TRP A 253 -8.44 9.80 -6.60
N THR A 254 -8.92 9.02 -5.63
CA THR A 254 -8.37 8.87 -4.29
C THR A 254 -7.73 7.47 -4.16
N HIS A 255 -6.75 7.19 -5.04
CA HIS A 255 -5.98 5.94 -5.02
C HIS A 255 -5.30 5.70 -3.68
N ASP A 256 -4.96 6.79 -3.00
CA ASP A 256 -4.43 6.88 -1.65
C ASP A 256 -4.96 8.17 -1.01
N PHE A 257 -4.41 8.55 0.15
CA PHE A 257 -4.85 9.71 0.91
C PHE A 257 -4.00 10.96 0.67
N PHE A 258 -3.30 11.06 -0.47
CA PHE A 258 -2.45 12.21 -0.80
C PHE A 258 -3.21 13.53 -0.69
N THR A 259 -4.47 13.58 -1.15
CA THR A 259 -5.31 14.79 -1.04
C THR A 259 -5.50 15.27 0.40
N LEU A 260 -5.34 14.41 1.41
CA LEU A 260 -5.47 14.74 2.83
C LEU A 260 -4.13 15.02 3.53
N CYS A 261 -3.02 14.52 2.99
CA CYS A 261 -1.68 14.63 3.58
C CYS A 261 -0.59 14.20 2.58
N SER A 262 0.59 14.82 2.65
CA SER A 262 1.78 14.33 1.92
C SER A 262 2.19 12.90 2.32
N SER A 263 1.78 12.43 3.50
CA SER A 263 1.85 11.01 3.85
C SER A 263 0.65 10.29 3.23
N VAL A 264 0.86 9.70 2.04
CA VAL A 264 -0.17 9.03 1.23
C VAL A 264 -0.90 7.89 1.97
N GLN A 265 -0.27 7.34 3.02
CA GLN A 265 -0.80 6.26 3.86
C GLN A 265 -1.32 6.74 5.22
N LEU A 266 -1.30 8.05 5.48
CA LEU A 266 -1.68 8.65 6.77
C LEU A 266 -0.87 8.07 7.96
N LEU A 267 0.41 7.80 7.73
CA LEU A 267 1.31 7.30 8.77
C LEU A 267 2.04 8.49 9.43
N ARG A 268 1.87 8.67 10.73
CA ARG A 268 2.64 9.64 11.51
C ARG A 268 4.09 9.21 11.51
N ASN A 269 4.98 10.10 11.06
CA ASN A 269 6.41 9.80 10.88
C ASN A 269 6.63 8.48 10.12
N ASP A 270 5.71 8.14 9.20
CA ASP A 270 5.73 6.90 8.41
C ASP A 270 5.70 5.59 9.22
N THR A 271 5.25 5.63 10.48
CA THR A 271 5.33 4.46 11.38
C THR A 271 4.01 3.95 11.89
N VAL A 272 3.06 4.85 12.19
CA VAL A 272 1.80 4.50 12.85
C VAL A 272 0.65 5.24 12.16
N TYR A 273 -0.43 4.52 11.84
CA TYR A 273 -1.64 5.13 11.30
C TYR A 273 -2.17 6.21 12.26
N CYS A 274 -2.27 7.44 11.75
CA CYS A 274 -2.57 8.60 12.57
C CYS A 274 -4.06 8.90 12.72
N HIS A 275 -4.92 8.22 11.97
CA HIS A 275 -6.36 8.49 11.87
C HIS A 275 -6.71 9.89 11.32
N ALA A 276 -5.83 10.44 10.46
CA ALA A 276 -6.00 11.73 9.79
C ALA A 276 -6.54 12.84 10.73
N PRO A 277 -5.81 13.19 11.81
CA PRO A 277 -6.27 14.21 12.74
C PRO A 277 -6.33 15.58 12.02
N PRO A 278 -7.00 16.60 12.58
CA PRO A 278 -6.97 17.94 12.01
C PRO A 278 -5.53 18.46 11.81
N SER A 279 -5.28 19.22 10.74
CA SER A 279 -3.95 19.71 10.39
C SER A 279 -3.31 20.60 11.45
N HIS A 280 -4.13 21.32 12.22
CA HIS A 280 -3.71 22.18 13.32
C HIS A 280 -3.62 21.46 14.68
N SER A 281 -3.83 20.14 14.72
CA SER A 281 -3.73 19.38 15.97
C SER A 281 -2.27 19.25 16.43
N MET A 282 -2.06 19.18 17.75
CA MET A 282 -0.73 18.89 18.34
C MET A 282 -0.13 17.59 17.79
N ALA A 283 -0.97 16.58 17.54
CA ALA A 283 -0.59 15.33 16.92
C ALA A 283 0.04 15.50 15.53
N CYS A 284 -0.48 16.45 14.74
CA CYS A 284 0.09 16.82 13.45
C CYS A 284 1.35 17.68 13.64
N GLY A 285 1.34 18.64 14.57
CA GLY A 285 2.48 19.54 14.81
C GLY A 285 3.81 18.85 15.18
N ILE A 286 3.78 17.64 15.72
CA ILE A 286 4.99 16.82 16.01
C ILE A 286 5.31 15.77 14.93
N CYS A 287 4.55 15.75 13.84
CA CYS A 287 4.74 14.83 12.72
C CYS A 287 5.69 15.44 11.69
N SER A 288 6.56 14.63 11.09
CA SER A 288 7.45 15.01 9.98
C SER A 288 6.71 15.49 8.73
N HIS A 289 5.40 15.23 8.64
CA HIS A 289 4.54 15.69 7.55
C HIS A 289 3.62 16.84 7.97
N GLY A 290 3.67 17.27 9.23
CA GLY A 290 2.68 18.16 9.80
C GLY A 290 2.94 19.64 9.57
N GLU A 291 4.22 20.05 9.56
CA GLU A 291 4.63 21.44 9.39
C GLU A 291 4.09 22.04 8.08
N ASP A 292 4.27 21.34 6.96
CA ASP A 292 3.81 21.80 5.64
C ASP A 292 2.34 21.49 5.35
N ARG A 293 1.66 20.72 6.22
CA ARG A 293 0.31 20.21 5.94
C ARG A 293 -0.74 21.30 5.75
N PRO A 294 -0.78 22.40 6.54
CA PRO A 294 -1.74 23.48 6.31
C PRO A 294 -1.58 24.11 4.92
N ALA A 295 -0.35 24.42 4.51
CA ALA A 295 -0.07 25.00 3.19
C ALA A 295 -0.38 24.00 2.06
N PHE A 296 -0.07 22.72 2.25
CA PHE A 296 -0.46 21.65 1.36
C PHE A 296 -1.98 21.59 1.15
N LEU A 297 -2.74 21.55 2.24
CA LEU A 297 -4.20 21.42 2.20
C LEU A 297 -4.86 22.64 1.55
N ALA A 298 -4.37 23.85 1.82
CA ALA A 298 -4.89 25.06 1.18
C ALA A 298 -4.81 25.02 -0.35
N ARG A 299 -3.73 24.44 -0.90
CA ARG A 299 -3.55 24.29 -2.35
C ARG A 299 -4.45 23.21 -2.94
N ILE A 300 -4.62 22.09 -2.24
CA ILE A 300 -5.58 21.04 -2.63
C ILE A 300 -7.00 21.60 -2.58
N GLU A 301 -7.38 22.28 -1.50
CA GLU A 301 -8.69 22.89 -1.32
C GLU A 301 -8.98 23.90 -2.44
N ALA A 302 -8.02 24.78 -2.76
CA ALA A 302 -8.16 25.72 -3.87
C ALA A 302 -8.42 25.02 -5.22
N PHE A 303 -7.75 23.89 -5.48
CA PHE A 303 -8.01 23.08 -6.68
C PHE A 303 -9.43 22.50 -6.69
N PHE A 304 -9.88 21.92 -5.59
CA PHE A 304 -11.22 21.35 -5.47
C PHE A 304 -12.31 22.43 -5.56
N THR A 305 -12.12 23.60 -4.93
CA THR A 305 -13.05 24.73 -5.04
C THR A 305 -13.13 25.26 -6.46
N ARG A 306 -11.99 25.32 -7.18
CA ARG A 306 -11.94 25.80 -8.58
C ARG A 306 -12.75 24.92 -9.54
N PHE A 307 -12.77 23.61 -9.32
CA PHE A 307 -13.34 22.66 -10.31
C PHE A 307 -14.54 21.85 -9.82
N THR A 308 -14.76 21.75 -8.51
CA THR A 308 -15.80 20.92 -7.88
C THR A 308 -15.88 19.52 -8.52
N PRO A 309 -14.77 18.74 -8.53
CA PRO A 309 -14.64 17.57 -9.38
C PRO A 309 -15.55 16.41 -8.94
N CYS A 310 -15.72 15.42 -9.82
CA CYS A 310 -16.20 14.09 -9.45
C CYS A 310 -15.07 13.34 -8.75
N VAL A 311 -15.33 12.78 -7.57
CA VAL A 311 -14.35 12.01 -6.80
C VAL A 311 -14.58 10.52 -6.99
N MET A 312 -13.54 9.79 -7.33
CA MET A 312 -13.57 8.33 -7.42
C MET A 312 -12.64 7.70 -6.38
N ALA A 313 -13.12 6.67 -5.69
CA ALA A 313 -12.33 5.91 -4.73
C ALA A 313 -12.24 4.45 -5.16
N PRO A 314 -11.10 3.77 -4.94
CA PRO A 314 -10.86 2.40 -5.40
C PRO A 314 -11.59 1.34 -4.56
N SER A 315 -12.32 1.74 -3.52
CA SER A 315 -13.25 0.90 -2.76
C SER A 315 -14.22 1.76 -1.96
N GLU A 316 -15.32 1.16 -1.49
CA GLU A 316 -16.25 1.82 -0.57
C GLU A 316 -15.58 2.23 0.75
N ALA A 317 -14.64 1.41 1.24
CA ALA A 317 -13.90 1.70 2.47
C ALA A 317 -13.00 2.92 2.30
N ALA A 318 -12.31 3.04 1.16
CA ALA A 318 -11.51 4.20 0.82
C ALA A 318 -12.36 5.46 0.71
N LEU A 319 -13.52 5.36 0.04
CA LEU A 319 -14.46 6.48 -0.09
C LEU A 319 -14.96 6.96 1.27
N ALA A 320 -15.40 6.04 2.13
CA ALA A 320 -15.93 6.37 3.45
C ALA A 320 -14.87 7.05 4.32
N LEU A 321 -13.62 6.57 4.28
CA LEU A 321 -12.52 7.19 5.00
C LEU A 321 -12.22 8.58 4.44
N TRP A 322 -12.16 8.73 3.11
CA TRP A 322 -11.92 10.01 2.49
C TRP A 322 -13.01 11.03 2.86
N LEU A 323 -14.30 10.67 2.72
CA LEU A 323 -15.44 11.54 3.09
C LEU A 323 -15.47 11.91 4.57
N LYS A 324 -14.99 11.03 5.46
CA LYS A 324 -14.89 11.30 6.89
C LYS A 324 -13.89 12.43 7.21
N HIS A 325 -12.88 12.64 6.36
CA HIS A 325 -11.76 13.54 6.65
C HIS A 325 -11.60 14.69 5.64
N ALA A 326 -12.13 14.55 4.42
CA ALA A 326 -12.09 15.57 3.39
C ALA A 326 -13.19 16.60 3.62
N SER A 327 -12.82 17.88 3.61
CA SER A 327 -13.75 19.02 3.66
C SER A 327 -13.89 19.73 2.31
N PHE A 328 -13.41 19.11 1.23
CA PHE A 328 -13.28 19.74 -0.08
C PHE A 328 -14.60 19.73 -0.88
N SER A 329 -14.85 20.79 -1.66
CA SER A 329 -15.97 20.87 -2.60
C SER A 329 -15.84 19.82 -3.70
N HIS A 330 -16.89 19.03 -3.93
CA HIS A 330 -16.95 18.02 -4.99
C HIS A 330 -18.39 17.86 -5.50
N ALA A 331 -18.56 17.49 -6.77
CA ALA A 331 -19.89 17.35 -7.38
C ALA A 331 -20.56 16.04 -6.95
N ILE A 332 -19.82 14.94 -7.02
CA ILE A 332 -20.24 13.60 -6.60
C ILE A 332 -19.01 12.84 -6.13
N ALA A 333 -19.19 11.91 -5.18
CA ALA A 333 -18.14 11.01 -4.75
C ALA A 333 -18.64 9.56 -4.84
N LEU A 334 -17.91 8.72 -5.57
CA LEU A 334 -18.33 7.36 -5.91
C LEU A 334 -17.23 6.35 -5.63
N ALA A 335 -17.61 5.16 -5.20
CA ALA A 335 -16.72 4.02 -5.11
C ALA A 335 -16.72 3.30 -6.47
N ARG A 336 -15.54 3.11 -7.04
CA ARG A 336 -15.29 2.30 -8.24
C ARG A 336 -14.23 1.28 -7.88
N PRO A 337 -14.63 0.12 -7.32
CA PRO A 337 -13.71 -0.96 -6.97
C PRO A 337 -12.78 -1.28 -8.12
N LEU A 338 -11.48 -1.45 -7.89
CA LEU A 338 -10.52 -1.78 -8.96
C LEU A 338 -10.57 -3.26 -9.37
N GLY A 339 -11.30 -4.08 -8.62
CA GLY A 339 -11.57 -5.46 -8.97
C GLY A 339 -12.55 -6.11 -8.01
N ARG A 340 -13.20 -7.18 -8.50
CA ARG A 340 -14.16 -7.99 -7.76
C ARG A 340 -13.61 -9.39 -7.54
N LEU A 341 -13.62 -9.84 -6.28
CA LEU A 341 -13.30 -11.22 -5.93
C LEU A 341 -14.49 -12.11 -6.27
N LEU A 342 -14.28 -13.12 -7.10
CA LEU A 342 -15.28 -14.14 -7.43
C LEU A 342 -14.75 -15.49 -6.96
N LEU A 343 -15.32 -16.01 -5.87
CA LEU A 343 -15.01 -17.33 -5.34
C LEU A 343 -15.87 -18.38 -6.04
N SER A 344 -15.24 -19.51 -6.36
CA SER A 344 -15.89 -20.68 -6.94
C SER A 344 -16.39 -21.63 -5.85
N ASP A 345 -17.26 -22.56 -6.23
CA ASP A 345 -17.69 -23.66 -5.34
C ASP A 345 -16.58 -24.71 -5.10
N SER A 346 -15.38 -24.50 -5.65
CA SER A 346 -14.23 -25.38 -5.43
C SER A 346 -13.64 -25.13 -4.04
N HIS A 347 -14.08 -25.94 -3.08
CA HIS A 347 -13.57 -25.94 -1.71
C HIS A 347 -12.19 -26.59 -1.62
N ILE A 348 -11.32 -25.99 -0.82
CA ILE A 348 -9.96 -26.48 -0.55
C ILE A 348 -9.94 -27.03 0.88
N PRO A 349 -9.99 -28.36 1.05
CA PRO A 349 -9.87 -28.94 2.38
C PRO A 349 -8.52 -28.56 2.98
N PHE A 350 -8.51 -28.24 4.28
CA PHE A 350 -7.25 -28.10 5.00
C PHE A 350 -6.78 -29.48 5.48
N GLU A 351 -5.97 -30.12 4.64
CA GLU A 351 -5.40 -31.43 4.94
C GLU A 351 -4.16 -31.28 5.85
N THR A 352 -4.35 -31.26 7.16
CA THR A 352 -3.30 -31.61 8.12
C THR A 352 -3.68 -32.88 8.85
N GLY A 353 -2.98 -33.97 8.52
CA GLY A 353 -3.20 -35.30 9.12
C GLY A 353 -2.91 -36.50 8.22
N ILE A 354 -2.77 -36.32 6.90
CA ILE A 354 -2.46 -37.44 5.98
C ILE A 354 -0.97 -37.43 5.53
N THR A 355 -0.30 -36.26 5.47
CA THR A 355 1.05 -36.14 4.85
C THR A 355 2.16 -35.50 5.71
N GLY A 356 1.88 -34.94 6.88
CA GLY A 356 2.93 -34.41 7.78
C GLY A 356 3.66 -33.14 7.31
N ARG A 357 3.10 -32.36 6.37
CA ARG A 357 3.71 -31.11 5.89
C ARG A 357 3.43 -29.90 6.82
N PRO A 358 4.35 -28.92 6.93
CA PRO A 358 4.11 -27.69 7.67
C PRO A 358 2.99 -26.83 7.06
N ILE A 359 2.38 -25.97 7.88
CA ILE A 359 1.47 -24.91 7.46
C ILE A 359 2.29 -23.85 6.73
N ARG A 360 1.97 -23.63 5.46
CA ARG A 360 2.68 -22.65 4.62
C ARG A 360 2.08 -21.27 4.79
N ILE A 361 2.85 -20.36 5.37
CA ILE A 361 2.45 -18.99 5.67
C ILE A 361 3.21 -18.04 4.74
N ALA A 362 2.51 -17.20 3.99
CA ALA A 362 3.13 -16.30 3.03
C ALA A 362 2.89 -14.81 3.30
N PHE A 363 3.85 -14.00 2.86
CA PHE A 363 3.70 -12.58 2.59
C PHE A 363 3.66 -12.38 1.07
N LEU A 364 2.67 -11.63 0.58
CA LEU A 364 2.51 -11.35 -0.85
C LEU A 364 2.88 -9.89 -1.18
N GLY A 365 3.57 -9.71 -2.30
CA GLY A 365 3.93 -8.40 -2.86
C GLY A 365 5.33 -7.93 -2.50
N GLN A 366 5.58 -6.62 -2.60
CA GLN A 366 6.87 -6.02 -2.33
C GLN A 366 7.16 -5.96 -0.82
N ARG A 367 8.40 -6.26 -0.43
CA ARG A 367 8.89 -6.04 0.94
C ARG A 367 8.94 -4.55 1.24
N ALA A 368 7.88 -4.03 1.85
CA ALA A 368 7.76 -2.63 2.19
C ALA A 368 7.31 -2.49 3.65
N TYR A 369 7.91 -1.51 4.33
CA TYR A 369 7.61 -1.23 5.73
C TYR A 369 6.10 -0.98 5.96
N PRO A 370 5.41 -0.11 5.19
CA PRO A 370 3.97 0.15 5.37
C PRO A 370 3.06 -1.05 5.09
N LYS A 371 3.55 -2.04 4.34
CA LYS A 371 2.80 -3.26 3.99
C LYS A 371 2.94 -4.35 5.06
N GLY A 372 3.60 -4.05 6.18
CA GLY A 372 3.74 -4.99 7.30
C GLY A 372 4.90 -5.99 7.15
N TRP A 373 5.84 -5.76 6.22
CA TRP A 373 6.98 -6.67 6.05
C TRP A 373 7.75 -6.94 7.36
N PRO A 374 8.07 -5.93 8.20
CA PRO A 374 8.76 -6.20 9.47
C PRO A 374 7.96 -7.11 10.41
N VAL A 375 6.63 -7.00 10.42
CA VAL A 375 5.77 -7.85 11.25
C VAL A 375 5.86 -9.29 10.77
N PHE A 376 5.75 -9.52 9.45
CA PHE A 376 5.91 -10.85 8.88
C PHE A 376 7.30 -11.44 9.09
N GLN A 377 8.35 -10.64 8.91
CA GLN A 377 9.73 -11.06 9.11
C GLN A 377 9.99 -11.44 10.56
N ASN A 378 9.50 -10.66 11.52
CA ASN A 378 9.61 -10.97 12.95
C ASN A 378 8.84 -12.26 13.29
N LEU A 379 7.66 -12.47 12.68
CA LEU A 379 6.90 -13.71 12.83
C LEU A 379 7.69 -14.92 12.32
N ALA A 380 8.26 -14.81 11.12
CA ALA A 380 9.07 -15.86 10.51
C ALA A 380 10.33 -16.19 11.31
N GLN A 381 11.01 -15.17 11.87
CA GLN A 381 12.16 -15.37 12.74
C GLN A 381 11.78 -16.04 14.06
N HIS A 382 10.67 -15.61 14.67
CA HIS A 382 10.21 -16.15 15.94
C HIS A 382 9.85 -17.63 15.85
N PHE A 383 9.29 -18.07 14.73
CA PHE A 383 8.89 -19.45 14.48
C PHE A 383 9.81 -20.22 13.54
N GLN A 384 11.04 -19.75 13.29
CA GLN A 384 11.95 -20.36 12.28
C GLN A 384 12.34 -21.80 12.58
N ASN A 385 12.32 -22.21 13.85
CA ASN A 385 12.67 -23.56 14.31
C ASN A 385 11.43 -24.41 14.61
N ASP A 386 10.22 -23.87 14.44
CA ASP A 386 8.98 -24.59 14.71
C ASP A 386 8.59 -25.42 13.48
N PRO A 387 8.62 -26.76 13.55
CA PRO A 387 8.37 -27.62 12.40
C PRO A 387 6.92 -27.55 11.91
N ARG A 388 6.02 -26.89 12.64
CA ARG A 388 4.62 -26.67 12.21
C ARG A 388 4.51 -25.64 11.10
N TYR A 389 5.50 -24.78 10.89
CA TYR A 389 5.39 -23.60 10.02
C TYR A 389 6.49 -23.54 8.96
N GLU A 390 6.13 -23.11 7.76
CA GLU A 390 7.06 -22.82 6.67
C GLU A 390 6.71 -21.44 6.09
N PHE A 391 7.66 -20.51 6.11
CA PHE A 391 7.42 -19.12 5.72
C PHE A 391 7.85 -18.85 4.27
N HIS A 392 6.99 -18.15 3.54
CA HIS A 392 7.18 -17.81 2.13
C HIS A 392 7.07 -16.30 1.89
N HIS A 393 7.88 -15.78 0.97
CA HIS A 393 7.66 -14.46 0.38
C HIS A 393 7.43 -14.66 -1.12
N ILE A 394 6.27 -14.20 -1.61
CA ILE A 394 5.91 -14.27 -3.03
C ILE A 394 5.72 -12.85 -3.56
N GLY A 395 6.55 -12.43 -4.52
CA GLY A 395 6.48 -11.08 -5.09
C GLY A 395 7.84 -10.51 -5.45
N LEU A 396 8.00 -9.20 -5.29
CA LEU A 396 9.23 -8.48 -5.62
C LEU A 396 10.14 -8.34 -4.39
N ALA A 397 11.42 -8.67 -4.57
CA ALA A 397 12.46 -8.49 -3.56
C ALA A 397 13.20 -7.16 -3.76
N HIS A 398 12.63 -6.04 -3.31
CA HIS A 398 13.32 -4.75 -3.28
C HIS A 398 13.33 -4.12 -1.88
N SER A 399 14.28 -3.19 -1.68
CA SER A 399 14.46 -2.23 -0.57
C SER A 399 14.62 -2.73 0.88
N VAL A 400 14.02 -3.83 1.31
CA VAL A 400 14.17 -4.33 2.70
C VAL A 400 14.73 -5.75 2.70
N PRO A 401 15.84 -6.04 3.40
CA PRO A 401 16.42 -7.39 3.44
C PRO A 401 15.50 -8.36 4.19
N ALA A 402 15.46 -9.61 3.72
CA ALA A 402 14.86 -10.71 4.44
C ALA A 402 15.86 -11.27 5.47
N ALA A 403 15.31 -11.78 6.57
CA ALA A 403 16.06 -12.47 7.62
C ALA A 403 15.11 -13.50 8.25
N GLY A 404 15.68 -14.56 8.80
CA GLY A 404 14.92 -15.79 9.09
C GLY A 404 14.83 -16.70 7.86
N HIS A 405 14.40 -17.94 8.08
CA HIS A 405 14.23 -18.95 7.03
C HIS A 405 12.94 -18.69 6.23
N ILE A 406 13.01 -17.77 5.26
CA ILE A 406 11.89 -17.39 4.38
C ILE A 406 12.18 -17.82 2.95
N ILE A 407 11.32 -18.67 2.38
CA ILE A 407 11.42 -19.15 1.00
C ILE A 407 10.92 -18.07 0.04
N TYR A 408 11.78 -17.59 -0.85
CA TYR A 408 11.43 -16.54 -1.80
C TYR A 408 10.95 -17.11 -3.14
N THR A 409 9.86 -16.56 -3.67
CA THR A 409 9.33 -16.80 -5.00
C THR A 409 9.16 -15.46 -5.71
N GLN A 410 9.95 -15.22 -6.74
CA GLN A 410 9.79 -14.02 -7.55
C GLN A 410 8.51 -14.10 -8.38
N VAL A 411 7.72 -13.02 -8.38
CA VAL A 411 6.53 -12.86 -9.23
C VAL A 411 6.50 -11.44 -9.76
N ASN A 412 6.40 -11.31 -11.09
CA ASN A 412 6.36 -10.04 -11.80
C ASN A 412 5.04 -9.93 -12.59
N ILE A 413 4.08 -9.14 -12.09
CA ILE A 413 2.73 -9.05 -12.69
C ILE A 413 2.76 -8.62 -14.17
N ALA A 414 3.68 -7.73 -14.56
CA ALA A 414 3.75 -7.22 -15.93
C ALA A 414 4.11 -8.31 -16.98
N PRO A 415 5.23 -9.05 -16.88
CA PRO A 415 5.53 -10.15 -17.80
C PRO A 415 4.70 -11.42 -17.55
N ASP A 416 4.32 -11.71 -16.31
CA ASP A 416 3.71 -13.00 -15.95
C ASP A 416 2.16 -12.97 -16.09
N GLY A 417 1.57 -11.82 -16.39
CA GLY A 417 0.13 -11.64 -16.56
C GLY A 417 -0.63 -11.35 -15.25
N PRO A 418 -1.91 -10.93 -15.35
CA PRO A 418 -2.66 -10.34 -14.25
C PRO A 418 -2.90 -11.27 -13.06
N ASP A 419 -2.97 -12.59 -13.30
CA ASP A 419 -3.22 -13.60 -12.26
C ASP A 419 -1.95 -14.29 -11.75
N ALA A 420 -0.76 -13.76 -12.07
CA ALA A 420 0.51 -14.41 -11.72
C ALA A 420 0.65 -14.68 -10.22
N MET A 421 0.24 -13.73 -9.38
CA MET A 421 0.26 -13.90 -7.92
C MET A 421 -0.68 -15.02 -7.47
N ILE A 422 -1.90 -15.08 -8.02
CA ILE A 422 -2.89 -16.12 -7.72
C ILE A 422 -2.31 -17.50 -8.07
N ARG A 423 -1.72 -17.64 -9.27
CA ARG A 423 -1.09 -18.89 -9.70
C ARG A 423 0.10 -19.26 -8.83
N ALA A 424 0.89 -18.30 -8.36
CA ALA A 424 2.02 -18.55 -7.47
C ALA A 424 1.56 -19.03 -6.07
N VAL A 425 0.50 -18.44 -5.51
CA VAL A 425 -0.14 -18.88 -4.27
C VAL A 425 -0.59 -20.35 -4.38
N VAL A 426 -1.25 -20.69 -5.49
CA VAL A 426 -1.69 -22.06 -5.79
C VAL A 426 -0.49 -23.00 -5.97
N ALA A 427 0.49 -22.65 -6.80
CA ALA A 427 1.65 -23.50 -7.09
C ALA A 427 2.51 -23.79 -5.86
N ARG A 428 2.58 -22.85 -4.91
CA ARG A 428 3.31 -23.03 -3.64
C ARG A 428 2.48 -23.73 -2.56
N ASN A 429 1.20 -24.02 -2.81
CA ASN A 429 0.25 -24.56 -1.83
C ASN A 429 0.25 -23.75 -0.53
N ILE A 430 0.16 -22.42 -0.67
CA ILE A 430 0.11 -21.52 0.50
C ILE A 430 -1.21 -21.74 1.23
N ASP A 431 -1.12 -21.97 2.55
CA ASP A 431 -2.30 -22.20 3.38
C ASP A 431 -2.83 -20.90 3.97
N VAL A 432 -1.92 -20.02 4.36
CA VAL A 432 -2.20 -18.76 5.07
C VAL A 432 -1.42 -17.63 4.43
N VAL A 433 -2.06 -16.47 4.25
CA VAL A 433 -1.38 -15.22 3.93
C VAL A 433 -1.54 -14.26 5.10
N VAL A 434 -0.43 -13.64 5.52
CA VAL A 434 -0.44 -12.57 6.53
C VAL A 434 -0.36 -11.24 5.79
N ASN A 435 -1.48 -10.52 5.75
CA ASN A 435 -1.55 -9.15 5.26
C ASN A 435 -1.61 -8.20 6.45
N TRP A 436 -0.47 -7.65 6.86
CA TRP A 436 -0.36 -6.81 8.05
C TRP A 436 -0.05 -5.34 7.75
N SER A 437 -0.79 -4.79 6.79
CA SER A 437 -0.62 -3.38 6.41
C SER A 437 -0.84 -2.45 7.60
N LEU A 438 0.09 -1.51 7.79
CA LEU A 438 0.10 -0.58 8.93
C LEU A 438 -0.83 0.62 8.74
N TRP A 439 -1.57 0.63 7.64
CA TRP A 439 -2.43 1.71 7.19
C TRP A 439 -3.71 1.13 6.60
N PRO A 440 -4.82 1.88 6.59
CA PRO A 440 -6.08 1.43 5.99
C PRO A 440 -5.92 1.39 4.47
N GLU A 441 -5.60 0.21 3.91
CA GLU A 441 -5.41 0.09 2.47
C GLU A 441 -6.66 0.56 1.71
N THR A 442 -6.47 1.37 0.68
CA THR A 442 -7.55 1.87 -0.17
C THR A 442 -8.09 0.78 -1.09
N PHE A 443 -7.21 -0.05 -1.65
CA PHE A 443 -7.52 -1.31 -2.32
C PHE A 443 -6.29 -2.23 -2.26
N CYS A 444 -6.45 -3.44 -1.72
CA CYS A 444 -5.33 -4.35 -1.48
C CYS A 444 -5.32 -5.53 -2.46
N TYR A 445 -4.65 -5.40 -3.61
CA TYR A 445 -4.52 -6.50 -4.58
C TYR A 445 -4.01 -7.80 -3.94
N ALA A 446 -2.99 -7.72 -3.07
CA ALA A 446 -2.43 -8.87 -2.38
C ALA A 446 -3.47 -9.66 -1.55
N ALA A 447 -4.40 -8.97 -0.90
CA ALA A 447 -5.48 -9.62 -0.15
C ALA A 447 -6.48 -10.32 -1.08
N TYR A 448 -6.88 -9.67 -2.18
CA TYR A 448 -7.77 -10.28 -3.18
C TYR A 448 -7.11 -11.49 -3.85
N GLU A 449 -5.83 -11.38 -4.24
CA GLU A 449 -5.07 -12.45 -4.87
C GLU A 449 -4.82 -13.63 -3.93
N ALA A 450 -4.57 -13.36 -2.63
CA ALA A 450 -4.48 -14.40 -1.61
C ALA A 450 -5.77 -15.21 -1.50
N LEU A 451 -6.91 -14.53 -1.38
CA LEU A 451 -8.22 -15.16 -1.26
C LEU A 451 -8.60 -15.90 -2.55
N ALA A 452 -8.34 -15.33 -3.72
CA ALA A 452 -8.55 -16.00 -5.01
C ALA A 452 -7.68 -17.24 -5.17
N GLY A 453 -6.44 -17.21 -4.67
CA GLY A 453 -5.56 -18.39 -4.61
C GLY A 453 -6.02 -19.45 -3.61
N GLY A 454 -7.00 -19.14 -2.76
CA GLY A 454 -7.57 -20.03 -1.75
C GLY A 454 -6.81 -20.08 -0.43
N ALA A 455 -5.96 -19.09 -0.17
CA ALA A 455 -5.28 -18.97 1.11
C ALA A 455 -6.24 -18.37 2.16
N PHE A 456 -6.04 -18.76 3.42
CA PHE A 456 -6.69 -18.12 4.56
C PHE A 456 -5.97 -16.82 4.90
N LEU A 457 -6.69 -15.70 4.99
CA LEU A 457 -6.09 -14.38 5.20
C LEU A 457 -6.10 -13.99 6.69
N LEU A 458 -4.92 -13.69 7.24
CA LEU A 458 -4.78 -13.04 8.55
C LEU A 458 -4.47 -11.57 8.34
N ALA A 459 -5.28 -10.70 8.94
CA ALA A 459 -5.13 -9.25 8.81
C ALA A 459 -5.48 -8.51 10.11
N PRO A 460 -4.96 -7.29 10.32
CA PRO A 460 -5.36 -6.49 11.47
C PRO A 460 -6.84 -6.11 11.36
N ASP A 461 -7.55 -6.11 12.49
CA ASP A 461 -8.85 -5.45 12.58
C ASP A 461 -8.64 -3.92 12.57
N GLY A 462 -9.47 -3.22 11.80
CA GLY A 462 -9.36 -1.79 11.63
C GLY A 462 -10.21 -1.22 10.50
N GLU A 463 -9.81 -0.05 10.05
CA GLU A 463 -10.40 0.66 8.90
C GLU A 463 -9.75 0.20 7.58
N GLY A 464 -10.40 0.50 6.46
CA GLY A 464 -9.86 0.24 5.12
C GLY A 464 -10.43 -0.99 4.42
N ASN A 465 -9.88 -1.29 3.26
CA ASN A 465 -10.44 -2.25 2.31
C ASN A 465 -10.35 -3.71 2.79
N VAL A 466 -9.26 -4.11 3.45
CA VAL A 466 -9.04 -5.52 3.84
C VAL A 466 -10.07 -6.03 4.86
N PRO A 467 -10.38 -5.31 5.95
CA PRO A 467 -11.44 -5.73 6.87
C PRO A 467 -12.83 -5.81 6.20
N VAL A 468 -13.15 -4.89 5.29
CA VAL A 468 -14.42 -4.91 4.55
C VAL A 468 -14.48 -6.10 3.59
N LEU A 469 -13.38 -6.39 2.89
CA LEU A 469 -13.25 -7.55 2.00
C LEU A 469 -13.52 -8.87 2.75
N LEU A 470 -12.89 -9.06 3.91
CA LEU A 470 -13.09 -10.27 4.71
C LEU A 470 -14.53 -10.39 5.22
N ARG A 471 -15.11 -9.31 5.74
CA ARG A 471 -16.48 -9.34 6.28
C ARG A 471 -17.55 -9.58 5.21
N ARG A 472 -17.37 -9.05 4.00
CA ARG A 472 -18.41 -9.06 2.94
C ARG A 472 -18.21 -10.17 1.91
N SER A 473 -16.99 -10.37 1.44
CA SER A 473 -16.72 -11.22 0.28
C SER A 473 -16.09 -12.56 0.63
N ALA A 474 -15.46 -12.69 1.80
CA ALA A 474 -14.78 -13.93 2.22
C ALA A 474 -14.87 -14.22 3.74
N PRO A 475 -16.07 -14.19 4.35
CA PRO A 475 -16.22 -14.29 5.82
C PRO A 475 -15.73 -15.61 6.42
N GLY A 476 -15.64 -16.67 5.62
CA GLY A 476 -15.13 -17.99 6.04
C GLY A 476 -13.67 -18.29 5.68
N GLN A 477 -12.96 -17.35 5.04
CA GLN A 477 -11.59 -17.52 4.53
C GLN A 477 -10.61 -16.48 5.09
N GLY A 478 -10.90 -15.89 6.25
CA GLY A 478 -9.94 -15.05 6.94
C GLY A 478 -10.30 -14.77 8.40
N LEU A 479 -9.37 -14.13 9.09
CA LEU A 479 -9.51 -13.72 10.49
C LEU A 479 -8.89 -12.34 10.68
N LEU A 480 -9.68 -11.46 11.30
CA LEU A 480 -9.24 -10.15 11.76
C LEU A 480 -8.73 -10.26 13.20
N LEU A 481 -7.58 -9.65 13.46
CA LEU A 481 -6.86 -9.75 14.73
C LEU A 481 -6.57 -8.33 15.27
N GLU A 482 -6.73 -8.12 16.56
CA GLU A 482 -6.63 -6.78 17.16
C GLU A 482 -5.17 -6.29 17.27
N SER A 483 -4.19 -7.20 17.29
CA SER A 483 -2.79 -6.83 17.51
C SER A 483 -1.78 -7.86 17.00
N GLU A 484 -0.52 -7.41 16.86
CA GLU A 484 0.63 -8.28 16.57
C GLU A 484 0.80 -9.36 17.66
N ASP A 485 0.46 -9.05 18.91
CA ASP A 485 0.53 -10.00 20.03
C ASP A 485 -0.48 -11.15 19.84
N GLU A 486 -1.69 -10.85 19.35
CA GLU A 486 -2.71 -11.86 19.05
C GLU A 486 -2.29 -12.74 17.87
N LEU A 487 -1.71 -12.15 16.81
CA LEU A 487 -1.15 -12.89 15.68
C LEU A 487 -0.09 -13.89 16.15
N VAL A 488 0.85 -13.46 16.99
CA VAL A 488 1.88 -14.37 17.50
C VAL A 488 1.27 -15.43 18.42
N ALA A 489 0.31 -15.06 19.27
CA ALA A 489 -0.36 -16.01 20.16
C ALA A 489 -1.11 -17.09 19.37
N LEU A 490 -1.77 -16.73 18.27
CA LEU A 490 -2.50 -17.64 17.39
C LEU A 490 -1.62 -18.77 16.83
N LEU A 491 -0.38 -18.44 16.43
CA LEU A 491 0.61 -19.42 15.98
C LEU A 491 1.18 -20.19 17.18
N ALA A 492 1.60 -19.50 18.24
CA ALA A 492 2.22 -20.14 19.40
C ALA A 492 1.33 -21.25 20.01
N THR A 493 0.05 -20.97 20.22
CA THR A 493 -0.89 -21.92 20.84
C THR A 493 -1.36 -23.04 19.90
N GLY A 494 -0.96 -23.03 18.62
CA GLY A 494 -1.43 -23.98 17.61
C GLY A 494 -2.91 -23.83 17.22
N LYS A 495 -3.59 -22.78 17.69
CA LYS A 495 -5.02 -22.52 17.41
C LYS A 495 -5.27 -22.33 15.92
N LEU A 496 -4.29 -21.79 15.19
CA LEU A 496 -4.35 -21.63 13.73
C LEU A 496 -4.74 -22.92 13.01
N SER A 497 -4.19 -24.07 13.39
CA SER A 497 -4.51 -25.36 12.75
C SER A 497 -6.00 -25.71 12.88
N ASN A 498 -6.59 -25.47 14.05
CA ASN A 498 -8.01 -25.75 14.28
C ASN A 498 -8.91 -24.81 13.48
N ILE A 499 -8.54 -23.53 13.39
CA ILE A 499 -9.28 -22.55 12.58
C ILE A 499 -9.24 -22.95 11.11
N LEU A 500 -8.07 -23.34 10.59
CA LEU A 500 -7.95 -23.77 9.20
C LEU A 500 -8.76 -25.02 8.88
N LYS A 501 -8.85 -26.00 9.81
CA LYS A 501 -9.71 -27.19 9.65
C LYS A 501 -11.19 -26.85 9.54
N LEU A 502 -11.64 -25.79 10.23
CA LEU A 502 -13.03 -25.35 10.24
C LEU A 502 -13.31 -24.30 9.15
N SER A 503 -12.28 -23.75 8.51
CA SER A 503 -12.43 -22.73 7.49
C SER A 503 -13.00 -23.29 6.19
N SER A 504 -13.81 -22.49 5.50
CA SER A 504 -14.38 -22.83 4.20
C SER A 504 -13.59 -22.13 3.10
N ARG A 505 -12.38 -22.63 2.83
CA ARG A 505 -11.50 -22.04 1.82
C ARG A 505 -11.95 -22.40 0.42
N GLN A 506 -11.94 -21.45 -0.49
CA GLN A 506 -12.39 -21.56 -1.86
C GLN A 506 -11.38 -20.91 -2.80
N ARG A 507 -11.18 -21.50 -3.98
CA ARG A 507 -10.45 -20.83 -5.06
C ARG A 507 -11.36 -19.86 -5.78
N GLY A 508 -10.76 -18.87 -6.43
CA GLY A 508 -11.47 -17.88 -7.21
C GLY A 508 -10.56 -17.18 -8.21
N TYR A 509 -11.07 -16.07 -8.72
CA TYR A 509 -10.32 -15.17 -9.59
C TYR A 509 -10.68 -13.72 -9.27
N LEU A 510 -9.83 -12.82 -9.74
CA LEU A 510 -10.02 -11.38 -9.59
C LEU A 510 -10.47 -10.81 -10.94
N LEU A 511 -11.74 -10.43 -11.04
CA LEU A 511 -12.23 -9.73 -12.21
C LEU A 511 -11.86 -8.25 -12.11
N ALA A 512 -11.16 -7.73 -13.12
CA ALA A 512 -10.92 -6.29 -13.22
C ALA A 512 -12.24 -5.56 -13.50
N GLU A 513 -12.50 -4.51 -12.74
CA GLU A 513 -13.69 -3.67 -12.91
C GLU A 513 -13.35 -2.43 -13.73
N GLU A 514 -14.36 -1.85 -14.36
CA GLU A 514 -14.15 -0.77 -15.32
C GLU A 514 -13.81 0.56 -14.64
N GLY A 515 -12.75 1.21 -15.15
CA GLY A 515 -12.20 2.47 -14.63
C GLY A 515 -13.02 3.72 -14.96
N SER A 516 -12.36 4.88 -14.96
CA SER A 516 -13.03 6.17 -15.21
C SER A 516 -13.58 6.29 -16.64
N ILE A 517 -12.93 5.64 -17.60
CA ILE A 517 -13.28 5.73 -19.03
C ILE A 517 -14.65 5.11 -19.32
N ALA A 518 -14.93 3.92 -18.78
CA ALA A 518 -16.22 3.29 -18.99
C ALA A 518 -17.35 4.11 -18.35
N TRP A 519 -17.14 4.65 -17.14
CA TRP A 519 -18.11 5.54 -16.52
C TRP A 519 -18.38 6.79 -17.38
N LEU A 520 -17.34 7.41 -17.94
CA LEU A 520 -17.52 8.56 -18.85
C LEU A 520 -18.33 8.17 -20.09
N ARG A 521 -18.11 6.97 -20.65
CA ARG A 521 -18.87 6.46 -21.79
C ARG A 521 -20.33 6.22 -21.43
N ASP A 522 -20.62 5.54 -20.31
CA ASP A 522 -21.98 5.27 -19.84
C ASP A 522 -22.78 6.56 -19.66
N GLN A 523 -22.16 7.58 -19.04
CA GLN A 523 -22.78 8.88 -18.84
C GLN A 523 -23.14 9.55 -20.17
N ARG A 524 -22.25 9.45 -21.16
CA ARG A 524 -22.46 10.04 -22.48
C ARG A 524 -23.57 9.32 -23.26
N GLU A 525 -23.65 8.00 -23.15
CA GLU A 525 -24.72 7.19 -23.76
C GLU A 525 -26.09 7.52 -23.15
N GLN A 526 -26.15 7.73 -21.83
CA GLN A 526 -27.36 8.20 -21.14
C GLN A 526 -27.79 9.60 -21.61
N GLU A 527 -26.85 10.55 -21.68
CA GLU A 527 -27.12 11.92 -22.15
C GLU A 527 -27.59 11.97 -23.62
N MET A 528 -27.03 11.12 -24.49
CA MET A 528 -27.46 11.02 -25.89
C MET A 528 -28.88 10.44 -26.02
N THR A 529 -29.19 9.39 -25.25
CA THR A 529 -30.53 8.78 -25.22
C THR A 529 -31.57 9.82 -24.75
N SER A 530 -31.32 10.50 -23.63
CA SER A 530 -32.25 11.52 -23.12
C SER A 530 -32.44 12.72 -24.06
N ARG A 531 -31.40 13.13 -24.81
CA ARG A 531 -31.54 14.17 -25.84
C ARG A 531 -32.35 13.70 -27.05
N SER A 532 -32.22 12.43 -27.43
CA SER A 532 -33.01 11.85 -28.52
C SER A 532 -34.48 11.76 -28.16
N GLU A 533 -34.80 11.37 -26.92
CA GLU A 533 -36.18 11.31 -26.40
C GLU A 533 -36.84 12.69 -26.36
N LEU A 534 -36.13 13.71 -25.88
CA LEU A 534 -36.60 15.11 -25.89
C LEU A 534 -36.81 15.66 -27.31
N LEU A 535 -36.01 15.23 -28.29
CA LEU A 535 -36.17 15.65 -29.69
C LEU A 535 -37.33 14.92 -30.39
N SER A 536 -37.65 13.69 -30.01
CA SER A 536 -38.85 13.00 -30.49
C SER A 536 -40.15 13.58 -29.92
N GLU A 537 -40.16 13.99 -28.65
CA GLU A 537 -41.34 14.62 -28.04
C GLU A 537 -41.66 16.00 -28.65
N VAL A 538 -40.65 16.71 -29.18
CA VAL A 538 -40.83 18.02 -29.84
C VAL A 538 -41.22 17.90 -31.32
N GLN A 539 -41.13 16.71 -31.92
CA GLN A 539 -41.56 16.45 -33.30
C GLN A 539 -42.98 15.86 -33.40
N ASP A 540 -43.56 15.42 -32.27
CA ASP A 540 -44.93 14.90 -32.18
C ASP A 540 -45.95 15.95 -31.67
N ASP A 541 -45.52 17.20 -31.45
CA ASP A 541 -46.34 18.42 -31.24
C ASP A 541 -46.24 19.35 -32.46
#